data_AF-A0A7C5XKT9-F1
#
_entry.id   AF-A0A7C5XKT9-F1
#
_cell.length_a   1.000
_cell.length_b   1.000
_cell.length_c   1.000
_cell.angle_alpha   90.00
_cell.angle_beta   90.00
_cell.angle_gamma   90.00
#
_symmetry.space_group_name_H-M   'P 1'
#
loop_
_entity.id
_entity.type
_entity.pdbx_description
1 polymer ?
#
loop_
_entity_poly.entity_id
_entity_poly.type
_entity_poly.pdbx_seq_one_letter_code
_entity_poly.pdbx_strand_id
1 'polypeptide(L)'
;MEALAMGIPVVSPTLKDFPEQDRAKDLGVMTRYVDDEETLREFIEALTYVIENRGQYKPWAIRELARKYYSWESFVNEFNNTIKNV
;
A
#
# COMPACT_ATOMS: atom_id res chain seq x y z
N MET A 1 3.32 -6.26 0.37
CA MET A 1 2.82 -6.82 -0.91
C MET A 1 1.82 -7.94 -0.69
N GLU A 2 2.13 -8.98 0.09
CA GLU A 2 1.25 -10.13 0.34
C GLU A 2 -0.14 -9.75 0.90
N ALA A 3 -0.18 -8.87 1.91
CA ALA A 3 -1.43 -8.35 2.46
C ALA A 3 -2.29 -7.66 1.38
N LEU A 4 -1.67 -6.83 0.53
CA LEU A 4 -2.36 -6.14 -0.56
C LEU A 4 -2.87 -7.14 -1.62
N ALA A 5 -2.10 -8.20 -1.91
CA ALA A 5 -2.54 -9.27 -2.80
C ALA A 5 -3.77 -10.03 -2.27
N MET A 6 -3.94 -10.11 -0.94
CA MET A 6 -5.15 -10.62 -0.30
C MET A 6 -6.30 -9.59 -0.25
N GLY A 7 -6.05 -8.34 -0.64
CA GLY A 7 -7.02 -7.25 -0.54
C GLY A 7 -7.20 -6.74 0.89
N ILE A 8 -6.19 -6.91 1.74
CA ILE A 8 -6.18 -6.46 3.13
C ILE A 8 -5.54 -5.08 3.19
N PRO A 9 -6.20 -4.07 3.79
CA PRO A 9 -5.60 -2.74 3.96
C PRO A 9 -4.41 -2.81 4.93
N VAL A 10 -3.42 -1.94 4.72
CA VAL A 10 -2.18 -1.93 5.52
C VAL A 10 -1.97 -0.59 6.22
N VAL A 11 -1.40 -0.64 7.41
CA VAL A 11 -0.86 0.53 8.10
C VAL A 11 0.65 0.48 7.94
N SER A 12 1.24 1.38 7.16
CA SER A 12 2.66 1.30 6.85
C SER A 12 3.28 2.62 6.40
N PRO A 13 4.53 2.92 6.82
CA PRO A 13 5.29 4.02 6.24
C PRO A 13 5.66 3.81 4.79
N THR A 14 5.69 2.57 4.30
CA THR A 14 6.04 2.25 2.91
C THR A 14 4.98 2.66 1.89
N LEU A 15 3.77 3.02 2.33
CA LEU A 15 2.76 3.59 1.44
C LEU A 15 3.19 4.93 0.85
N LYS A 16 4.13 5.65 1.49
CA LYS A 16 4.73 6.87 0.95
C LYS A 16 5.47 6.64 -0.37
N ASP A 17 5.93 5.41 -0.61
CA ASP A 17 6.71 5.04 -1.79
C ASP A 17 5.79 4.41 -2.87
N PHE A 18 4.46 4.41 -2.67
CA PHE A 18 3.53 3.89 -3.65
C PHE A 18 3.51 4.75 -4.92
N PRO A 19 3.56 4.17 -6.14
CA PRO A 19 3.68 4.95 -7.36
C PRO A 19 2.51 5.92 -7.65
N GLU A 20 1.30 5.64 -7.15
CA GLU A 20 0.08 6.43 -7.38
C GLU A 20 -0.45 7.00 -6.05
N GLN A 21 0.19 8.08 -5.58
CA GLN A 21 -0.01 8.64 -4.23
C GLN A 21 -1.45 9.04 -3.91
N ASP A 22 -2.20 9.53 -4.90
CA ASP A 22 -3.62 9.87 -4.77
C ASP A 22 -4.50 8.65 -4.44
N ARG A 23 -4.03 7.46 -4.81
CA ARG A 23 -4.66 6.17 -4.53
C ARG A 23 -4.06 5.40 -3.36
N ALA A 24 -2.99 5.89 -2.74
CA ALA A 24 -2.38 5.23 -1.58
C ALA A 24 -3.38 5.05 -0.41
N LYS A 25 -4.32 5.99 -0.25
CA LYS A 25 -5.43 5.91 0.73
C LYS A 25 -6.38 4.73 0.50
N ASP A 26 -6.47 4.22 -0.73
CA ASP A 26 -7.29 3.04 -1.03
C ASP A 26 -6.65 1.76 -0.47
N LEU A 27 -5.34 1.79 -0.19
CA LEU A 27 -4.54 0.66 0.30
C LEU A 27 -4.47 0.58 1.82
N GLY A 28 -4.86 1.64 2.54
CA GLY A 28 -4.78 1.71 3.99
C GLY A 28 -4.37 3.09 4.49
N VAL A 29 -3.56 3.13 5.55
CA VAL A 29 -3.13 4.38 6.20
C VAL A 29 -1.61 4.47 6.20
N MET A 30 -1.11 5.59 5.69
CA MET A 30 0.32 5.91 5.71
C MET A 30 0.70 6.43 7.09
N THR A 31 1.77 5.89 7.67
CA THR A 31 2.29 6.31 8.98
C THR A 31 3.77 6.68 8.90
N ARG A 32 4.35 7.19 9.98
CA ARG A 32 5.80 7.28 10.13
C ARG A 32 6.40 5.92 10.52
N TYR A 33 7.72 5.80 10.47
CA TYR A 33 8.41 4.69 11.13
C TYR A 33 8.27 4.86 12.65
N VAL A 34 8.16 3.75 13.37
CA VAL A 34 8.00 3.74 14.82
C VAL A 34 9.38 3.80 15.45
N ASP A 35 9.80 5.00 15.81
CA ASP A 35 11.13 5.29 16.34
C ASP A 35 11.08 5.77 17.80
N ASP A 36 9.90 6.17 18.28
CA ASP A 36 9.64 6.70 19.61
C ASP A 36 8.19 6.42 20.08
N GLU A 37 7.85 6.88 21.30
CA GLU A 37 6.51 6.67 21.88
C GLU A 37 5.41 7.43 21.12
N GLU A 38 5.72 8.62 20.59
CA GLU A 38 4.77 9.44 19.84
C GLU A 38 4.37 8.74 18.53
N THR A 39 5.35 8.31 17.76
CA THR A 39 5.17 7.57 16.50
C THR A 39 4.53 6.20 16.71
N LEU A 40 4.79 5.54 17.85
CA LEU A 40 4.07 4.32 18.24
C LEU A 40 2.59 4.60 18.49
N ARG A 41 2.27 5.69 19.20
CA ARG A 41 0.88 6.09 19.47
C ARG A 41 0.14 6.37 18.17
N GLU A 42 0.72 7.14 17.27
CA GLU A 42 0.15 7.40 15.93
C GLU A 42 -0.11 6.11 15.15
N PHE A 43 0.83 5.16 15.19
CA PHE A 43 0.67 3.87 14.53
C PHE A 43 -0.50 3.07 15.12
N ILE A 44 -0.65 3.05 16.44
CA ILE A 44 -1.76 2.37 17.13
C ILE A 44 -3.11 3.03 16.79
N GLU A 45 -3.17 4.36 16.74
CA GLU A 45 -4.36 5.10 16.34
C GLU A 45 -4.76 4.78 14.89
N ALA A 46 -3.78 4.75 13.97
CA ALA A 46 -4.00 4.36 12.59
C ALA A 46 -4.48 2.89 12.44
N LEU A 47 -3.90 1.97 13.22
CA LEU A 47 -4.33 0.57 13.26
C LEU A 47 -5.78 0.44 13.75
N THR A 48 -6.11 1.15 14.83
CA THR A 48 -7.48 1.19 15.39
C THR A 48 -8.46 1.72 14.35
N TYR A 49 -8.12 2.83 13.70
CA TYR A 49 -8.93 3.42 12.62
C TYR A 49 -9.20 2.42 11.48
N VAL A 50 -8.17 1.70 11.00
CA VAL A 50 -8.34 0.72 9.91
C VAL A 50 -9.27 -0.43 10.33
N ILE A 51 -9.17 -0.91 11.56
CA ILE A 51 -10.03 -1.98 12.08
C ILE A 51 -11.49 -1.51 12.17
N GLU A 52 -11.72 -0.33 12.74
CA GLU A 52 -13.06 0.26 12.90
C GLU A 52 -13.72 0.60 11.56
N ASN A 53 -12.92 0.98 10.56
CA ASN A 53 -13.39 1.39 9.24
C ASN A 53 -13.15 0.34 8.15
N ARG A 54 -12.94 -0.94 8.53
CA ARG A 54 -12.60 -2.02 7.59
C ARG A 54 -13.54 -2.15 6.39
N GLY A 55 -14.82 -1.79 6.57
CA GLY A 55 -15.85 -1.85 5.52
C GLY A 55 -15.76 -0.75 4.46
N GLN A 56 -14.97 0.31 4.71
CA GLN A 56 -14.75 1.39 3.74
C GLN A 56 -13.70 1.00 2.69
N TYR A 57 -12.79 0.11 3.05
CA TYR A 57 -11.80 -0.43 2.12
C TYR A 57 -12.46 -1.43 1.17
N LYS A 58 -12.10 -1.32 -0.11
CA LYS A 58 -12.61 -2.20 -1.17
C LYS A 58 -11.55 -3.25 -1.49
N PRO A 59 -11.68 -4.52 -1.06
CA PRO A 59 -10.63 -5.52 -1.27
C PRO A 59 -10.25 -5.72 -2.74
N TRP A 60 -11.21 -5.57 -3.65
CA TRP A 60 -10.95 -5.66 -5.09
C TRP A 60 -10.08 -4.50 -5.60
N ALA A 61 -10.25 -3.28 -5.09
CA ALA A 61 -9.46 -2.13 -5.49
C ALA A 61 -8.02 -2.25 -4.99
N ILE A 62 -7.85 -2.74 -3.76
CA ILE A 62 -6.53 -3.04 -3.18
C ILE A 62 -5.80 -4.07 -4.03
N ARG A 63 -6.47 -5.17 -4.40
CA ARG A 63 -5.89 -6.21 -5.27
C ARG A 63 -5.56 -5.70 -6.66
N GLU A 64 -6.41 -4.83 -7.22
CA GLU A 64 -6.18 -4.23 -8.54
C GLU A 64 -4.92 -3.37 -8.53
N LEU A 65 -4.78 -2.48 -7.54
CA LEU A 65 -3.60 -1.64 -7.36
C LEU A 65 -2.33 -2.46 -7.10
N ALA A 66 -2.44 -3.48 -6.24
CA ALA A 66 -1.33 -4.41 -5.99
C ALA A 66 -0.90 -5.13 -7.26
N ARG A 67 -1.85 -5.60 -8.07
CA ARG A 67 -1.55 -6.25 -9.35
C ARG A 67 -0.91 -5.27 -10.34
N LYS A 68 -1.42 -4.05 -10.41
CA LYS A 68 -0.91 -3.00 -11.32
C LYS A 68 0.56 -2.70 -11.06
N TYR A 69 1.00 -2.61 -9.81
CA TYR A 69 2.35 -2.15 -9.47
C TYR A 69 3.31 -3.23 -8.96
N TYR A 70 2.80 -4.33 -8.41
CA TYR A 70 3.62 -5.35 -7.75
C TYR A 70 3.50 -6.75 -8.38
N SER A 71 2.78 -6.90 -9.51
CA SER A 71 2.75 -8.18 -10.21
C SER A 71 4.04 -8.43 -11.00
N TRP A 72 4.41 -9.71 -11.14
CA TRP A 72 5.49 -10.12 -12.02
C TRP A 72 5.26 -9.70 -13.47
N GLU A 73 4.01 -9.72 -13.92
CA GLU A 73 3.62 -9.26 -15.26
C GLU A 73 3.96 -7.77 -15.45
N SER A 74 3.54 -6.91 -14.52
CA SER A 74 3.87 -5.48 -14.56
C SER A 74 5.38 -5.25 -14.54
N PHE A 75 6.10 -5.96 -13.65
CA PHE A 75 7.56 -5.86 -13.55
C PHE A 75 8.24 -6.22 -14.87
N VAL A 76 7.91 -7.37 -15.46
CA VAL A 76 8.52 -7.83 -16.72
C VAL A 76 8.23 -6.87 -17.86
N ASN A 77 7.01 -6.33 -17.93
CA ASN A 77 6.63 -5.35 -18.95
C ASN A 77 7.43 -4.05 -18.81
N GLU A 78 7.53 -3.50 -17.60
CA GLU A 78 8.28 -2.27 -17.33
C GLU A 78 9.79 -2.45 -17.56
N PHE A 79 10.33 -3.58 -17.14
CA PHE A 79 11.73 -3.96 -17.36
C PHE A 79 12.06 -4.04 -18.86
N ASN A 80 11.24 -4.76 -19.63
CA ASN A 80 11.43 -4.88 -21.08
C ASN A 80 11.29 -3.54 -21.81
N ASN A 81 10.34 -2.70 -21.38
CA ASN A 81 10.19 -1.35 -21.94
C ASN A 81 11.41 -0.48 -21.64
N THR A 82 11.95 -0.57 -20.43
CA THR A 82 13.15 0.16 -20.03
C THR A 82 14.35 -0.27 -20.89
N ILE A 83 14.61 -1.57 -21.04
CA ILE A 83 15.75 -2.08 -21.83
C ILE A 83 15.65 -1.66 -23.30
N LYS A 84 14.44 -1.62 -23.90
CA LYS A 84 14.27 -1.20 -25.29
C LYS A 84 14.53 0.30 -25.53
N ASN A 85 14.48 1.10 -24.47
CA ASN A 85 14.61 2.55 -24.51
C ASN A 85 15.99 3.04 -24.00
N VAL A 86 16.92 2.11 -23.72
CA VAL A 86 18.33 2.35 -23.37
C VAL A 86 19.20 2.02 -24.58
#